data_AF-X0Z7U0-F1
#
_entry.id   AF-X0Z7U0-F1
#
_cell.length_a   1.000
_cell.length_b   1.000
_cell.length_c   1.000
_cell.angle_alpha   90.00
_cell.angle_beta   90.00
_cell.angle_gamma   90.00
#
_symmetry.space_group_name_H-M   'P 1'
#
loop_
_entity.id
_entity.type
_entity.pdbx_description
1 polymer ?
#
loop_
_entity_poly.entity_id
_entity_poly.type
_entity_poly.pdbx_seq_one_letter_code
_entity_poly.pdbx_strand_id
1 'polypeptide(L)'
;NEEPRKQGRRRRILIVVGVMVACLVLVLVALHAYPTMQLERKMAAVRAAGQPTTRAELAAWYPTPPMVDNAALVYNRAFARYVAPTGEAEQRLPLVGSAELPERGEPLSPEMLAAVEEHLLLNRPFLDSLYEAAAMPTCQFPIDVMSLPAPSLPHLAQLRNAARCLQLDAIAAAERHQRQRAAGAVLAGFALAEAVATEPLLISQLVRIAMNGIAVAGLERV
;
A
#
# COMPACT_ATOMS: atom_id res chain seq x y z
N ASN A 1 2.72 -79.06 25.94
CA ASN A 1 2.09 -78.67 24.66
C ASN A 1 1.44 -77.28 24.73
N GLU A 2 2.23 -76.19 24.66
CA GLU A 2 1.68 -74.81 24.59
C GLU A 2 2.33 -73.92 23.51
N GLU A 3 3.40 -74.35 22.85
CA GLU A 3 4.20 -73.49 21.98
C GLU A 3 3.55 -73.05 20.64
N PRO A 4 2.75 -73.85 19.91
CA PRO A 4 2.30 -73.45 18.58
C PRO A 4 1.24 -72.33 18.58
N ARG A 5 0.46 -72.18 19.66
CA ARG A 5 -0.56 -71.12 19.80
C ARG A 5 0.04 -69.73 20.06
N LYS A 6 1.18 -69.65 20.76
CA LYS A 6 1.87 -68.38 21.08
C LYS A 6 2.55 -67.79 19.83
N GLN A 7 3.03 -68.64 18.92
CA GLN A 7 3.71 -68.23 17.69
C GLN A 7 2.77 -67.60 16.65
N GLY A 8 1.57 -68.16 16.46
CA GLY A 8 0.54 -67.59 15.58
C GLY A 8 -0.01 -66.23 16.04
N ARG A 9 -0.13 -66.02 17.36
CA ARG A 9 -0.56 -64.75 17.95
C ARG A 9 0.50 -63.65 17.78
N ARG A 10 1.79 -63.97 17.99
CA ARG A 10 2.91 -63.04 17.73
C ARG A 10 2.99 -62.60 16.27
N ARG A 11 2.82 -63.53 15.32
CA ARG A 11 2.82 -63.22 13.87
C ARG A 11 1.67 -62.28 13.50
N ARG A 12 0.46 -62.48 14.06
CA ARG A 12 -0.67 -61.57 13.85
C ARG A 12 -0.42 -60.18 14.44
N ILE A 13 0.16 -60.09 15.63
CA ILE A 13 0.52 -58.80 16.26
C ILE A 13 1.56 -58.06 15.41
N LEU A 14 2.61 -58.74 14.91
CA LEU A 14 3.61 -58.14 14.04
C LEU A 14 3.02 -57.63 12.73
N ILE A 15 2.06 -58.35 12.13
CA ILE A 15 1.34 -57.91 10.93
C ILE A 15 0.50 -56.66 11.24
N VAL A 16 -0.26 -56.65 12.34
CA VAL A 16 -1.09 -55.50 12.71
C VAL A 16 -0.24 -54.26 13.01
N VAL A 17 0.88 -54.43 13.73
CA VAL A 17 1.84 -53.35 13.99
C VAL A 17 2.45 -52.86 12.68
N GLY A 18 2.86 -53.77 11.79
CA GLY A 18 3.39 -53.41 10.46
C GLY A 18 2.39 -52.62 9.61
N VAL A 19 1.11 -53.02 9.61
CA VAL A 19 0.03 -52.28 8.93
C VAL A 19 -0.20 -50.92 9.57
N MET A 20 -0.23 -50.82 10.90
CA MET A 20 -0.36 -49.52 11.58
C MET A 20 0.80 -48.58 11.24
N VAL A 21 2.03 -49.09 11.24
CA VAL A 21 3.21 -48.30 10.87
C VAL A 21 3.12 -47.88 9.40
N ALA A 22 2.73 -48.76 8.49
CA ALA A 22 2.54 -48.42 7.08
C ALA A 22 1.45 -47.35 6.88
N CYS A 23 0.31 -47.46 7.58
CA CYS A 23 -0.75 -46.45 7.56
C CYS A 23 -0.26 -45.11 8.12
N LEU A 24 0.49 -45.12 9.22
CA LEU A 24 1.07 -43.91 9.80
C LEU A 24 2.05 -43.24 8.82
N VAL A 25 2.92 -44.02 8.17
CA VAL A 25 3.84 -43.51 7.14
C VAL A 25 3.06 -42.91 5.97
N LEU A 26 2.00 -43.58 5.50
CA LEU A 26 1.16 -43.08 4.42
C LEU A 26 0.49 -41.74 4.79
N VAL A 27 -0.01 -41.63 6.02
CA VAL A 27 -0.61 -40.39 6.53
C VAL A 27 0.43 -39.28 6.61
N LEU A 28 1.64 -39.56 7.14
CA LEU A 28 2.72 -38.58 7.21
C LEU A 28 3.14 -38.12 5.80
N VAL A 29 3.28 -39.04 4.85
CA VAL A 29 3.57 -38.71 3.44
C VAL A 29 2.45 -37.86 2.85
N ALA A 30 1.18 -38.20 3.08
CA ALA A 30 0.05 -37.42 2.59
C ALA A 30 0.01 -36.00 3.18
N LEU A 31 0.29 -35.85 4.48
CA LEU A 31 0.36 -34.57 5.17
C LEU A 31 1.47 -33.66 4.63
N HIS A 32 2.57 -34.23 4.11
CA HIS A 32 3.66 -33.47 3.47
C HIS A 32 3.48 -33.25 1.95
N ALA A 33 3.00 -34.26 1.23
CA ALA A 33 2.89 -34.24 -0.23
C ALA A 33 1.65 -33.49 -0.72
N TYR A 34 0.54 -33.53 0.01
CA TYR A 34 -0.69 -32.87 -0.42
C TYR A 34 -0.56 -31.34 -0.46
N PRO A 35 -0.03 -30.66 0.58
CA PRO A 35 0.14 -29.20 0.54
C PRO A 35 1.14 -28.75 -0.54
N THR A 36 2.23 -29.50 -0.72
CA THR A 36 3.25 -29.19 -1.74
C THR A 36 2.68 -29.33 -3.15
N MET A 37 1.96 -30.42 -3.45
CA MET A 37 1.26 -30.57 -4.73
C MET A 37 0.23 -29.46 -4.98
N GLN A 38 -0.53 -29.06 -3.96
CA GLN A 38 -1.51 -27.98 -4.09
C GLN A 38 -0.83 -26.62 -4.33
N LEU A 39 0.30 -26.36 -3.66
CA LEU A 39 1.10 -25.15 -3.88
C LEU A 39 1.65 -25.12 -5.30
N GLU A 40 2.29 -26.20 -5.76
CA GLU A 40 2.83 -26.31 -7.12
C GLU A 40 1.74 -26.12 -8.18
N ARG A 41 0.56 -26.72 -7.99
CA ARG A 41 -0.59 -26.52 -8.89
C ARG A 41 -1.02 -25.06 -8.95
N LYS A 42 -1.11 -24.38 -7.80
CA LYS A 42 -1.47 -22.96 -7.73
C LYS A 42 -0.39 -22.07 -8.36
N MET A 43 0.89 -22.33 -8.08
CA MET A 43 2.01 -21.61 -8.68
C MET A 43 2.06 -21.82 -10.20
N ALA A 44 1.85 -23.04 -10.68
CA ALA A 44 1.77 -23.35 -12.11
C ALA A 44 0.62 -22.62 -12.79
N ALA A 45 -0.56 -22.53 -12.14
CA ALA A 45 -1.68 -21.77 -12.67
C ALA A 45 -1.38 -20.25 -12.74
N VAL A 46 -0.72 -19.69 -11.73
CA VAL A 46 -0.28 -18.28 -11.71
C VAL A 46 0.73 -18.01 -12.82
N ARG A 47 1.75 -18.88 -12.97
CA ARG A 47 2.74 -18.77 -14.06
C ARG A 47 2.09 -18.94 -15.44
N ALA A 48 1.15 -19.87 -15.59
CA ALA A 48 0.40 -20.07 -16.84
C ALA A 48 -0.47 -18.86 -17.21
N ALA A 49 -0.91 -18.07 -16.22
CA ALA A 49 -1.58 -16.79 -16.42
C ALA A 49 -0.62 -15.63 -16.75
N GLY A 50 0.67 -15.90 -16.94
CA GLY A 50 1.69 -14.89 -17.26
C GLY A 50 2.11 -14.02 -16.08
N GLN A 51 1.74 -14.39 -14.85
CA GLN A 51 2.10 -13.63 -13.65
C GLN A 51 3.46 -14.07 -13.11
N PRO A 52 4.27 -13.14 -12.58
CA PRO A 52 5.57 -13.48 -12.02
C PRO A 52 5.42 -14.34 -10.76
N THR A 53 6.19 -15.43 -10.70
CA THR A 53 6.22 -16.39 -9.59
C THR A 53 7.57 -16.43 -8.87
N THR A 54 8.56 -15.69 -9.38
CA THR A 54 9.87 -15.52 -8.75
C THR A 54 10.23 -14.03 -8.66
N ARG A 55 11.16 -13.67 -7.77
CA ARG A 55 11.64 -12.27 -7.64
C ARG A 55 12.31 -11.78 -8.92
N ALA A 56 13.03 -12.66 -9.62
CA ALA A 56 13.66 -12.35 -10.90
C ALA A 56 12.62 -12.07 -11.99
N GLU A 57 11.57 -12.91 -12.08
CA GLU A 57 10.43 -12.68 -12.98
C GLU A 57 9.72 -11.35 -12.64
N LEU A 58 9.54 -11.05 -11.35
CA LEU A 58 8.90 -9.81 -10.90
C LEU A 58 9.75 -8.57 -11.19
N ALA A 59 11.06 -8.64 -10.98
CA ALA A 59 11.98 -7.55 -11.31
C ALA A 59 12.02 -7.26 -12.81
N ALA A 60 11.90 -8.29 -13.65
CA ALA A 60 11.78 -8.12 -15.09
C ALA A 60 10.43 -7.51 -15.52
N TRP A 61 9.35 -7.82 -14.78
CA TRP A 61 8.01 -7.28 -15.03
C TRP A 61 7.87 -5.80 -14.62
N TYR A 62 8.63 -5.35 -13.61
CA TYR A 62 8.63 -3.97 -13.11
C TYR A 62 10.05 -3.36 -13.22
N PRO A 63 10.52 -3.01 -14.44
CA PRO A 63 11.85 -2.45 -14.62
C PRO A 63 11.94 -1.04 -14.03
N THR A 64 13.12 -0.67 -13.53
CA THR A 64 13.40 0.70 -13.08
C THR A 64 13.38 1.65 -14.28
N PRO A 65 12.58 2.73 -14.25
CA PRO A 65 12.42 3.64 -15.38
C PRO A 65 13.65 4.57 -15.53
N PRO A 66 13.89 5.11 -16.74
CA PRO A 66 14.78 6.25 -16.91
C PRO A 66 14.31 7.44 -16.07
N MET A 67 15.27 8.13 -15.45
CA MET A 67 14.98 9.16 -14.45
C MET A 67 14.44 10.47 -15.02
N VAL A 68 14.69 10.77 -16.30
CA VAL A 68 14.48 12.11 -16.89
C VAL A 68 13.02 12.56 -16.94
N ASP A 69 12.08 11.64 -17.20
CA ASP A 69 10.64 11.95 -17.33
C ASP A 69 9.80 11.41 -16.16
N ASN A 70 10.44 10.95 -15.10
CA ASN A 70 9.77 10.26 -13.99
C ASN A 70 9.34 11.24 -12.88
N ALA A 71 8.03 11.39 -12.69
CA ALA A 71 7.43 12.23 -11.66
C ALA A 71 7.87 11.86 -10.23
N ALA A 72 8.31 10.62 -10.00
CA ALA A 72 8.84 10.20 -8.70
C ALA A 72 10.00 11.09 -8.23
N LEU A 73 10.80 11.66 -9.15
CA LEU A 73 11.84 12.63 -8.79
C LEU A 73 11.29 13.95 -8.30
N VAL A 74 10.21 14.43 -8.91
CA VAL A 74 9.54 15.66 -8.48
C VAL A 74 8.88 15.42 -7.12
N TYR A 75 8.19 14.30 -6.93
CA TYR A 75 7.63 13.91 -5.63
C TYR A 75 8.70 13.80 -4.55
N ASN A 76 9.82 13.13 -4.80
CA ASN A 76 10.90 13.01 -3.82
C ASN A 76 11.48 14.39 -3.41
N ARG A 77 11.65 15.30 -4.37
CA ARG A 77 12.04 16.69 -4.09
C ARG A 77 10.97 17.44 -3.29
N ALA A 78 9.69 17.20 -3.58
CA ALA A 78 8.59 17.75 -2.81
C ALA A 78 8.66 17.27 -1.36
N PHE A 79 8.78 15.95 -1.12
CA PHE A 79 8.82 15.37 0.21
C PHE A 79 9.97 15.91 1.07
N ALA A 80 11.12 16.21 0.47
CA ALA A 80 12.24 16.84 1.16
C ALA A 80 11.97 18.28 1.61
N ARG A 81 10.96 18.95 1.05
CA ARG A 81 10.56 20.34 1.36
C ARG A 81 9.33 20.41 2.28
N TYR A 82 8.68 19.28 2.57
CA TYR A 82 7.50 19.25 3.42
C TYR A 82 7.85 19.67 4.85
N VAL A 83 7.13 20.66 5.36
CA VAL A 83 7.24 21.13 6.73
C VAL A 83 6.03 20.61 7.51
N ALA A 84 6.25 19.56 8.30
CA ALA A 84 5.24 18.99 9.17
C ALA A 84 4.84 20.01 10.25
N PRO A 85 3.55 20.08 10.63
CA PRO A 85 3.14 20.92 11.74
C PRO A 85 3.64 20.32 13.06
N THR A 86 3.98 21.18 14.01
CA THR A 86 4.46 20.78 15.35
C THR A 86 3.88 21.68 16.42
N GLY A 87 3.67 21.15 17.63
CA GLY A 87 3.27 21.95 18.79
C GLY A 87 1.89 22.59 18.62
N GLU A 88 1.78 23.90 18.83
CA GLU A 88 0.50 24.61 18.72
C GLU A 88 -0.07 24.60 17.29
N ALA A 89 0.76 24.55 16.25
CA ALA A 89 0.27 24.46 14.88
C ALA A 89 -0.42 23.11 14.62
N GLU A 90 0.15 22.02 15.15
CA GLU A 90 -0.41 20.68 15.01
C GLU A 90 -1.80 20.57 15.65
N GLN A 91 -1.99 21.19 16.81
CA GLN A 91 -3.26 21.17 17.55
C GLN A 91 -4.39 21.95 16.88
N ARG A 92 -4.06 22.88 15.98
CA ARG A 92 -5.03 23.72 15.27
C ARG A 92 -5.37 23.23 13.86
N LEU A 93 -4.60 22.27 13.33
CA LEU A 93 -4.72 21.81 11.96
C LEU A 93 -5.50 20.49 11.88
N PRO A 94 -6.58 20.42 11.09
CA PRO A 94 -7.21 19.14 10.78
C PRO A 94 -6.42 18.40 9.70
N LEU A 95 -6.66 17.08 9.59
CA LEU A 95 -6.09 16.15 8.58
C LEU A 95 -4.57 15.91 8.66
N VAL A 96 -3.79 16.97 8.80
CA VAL A 96 -2.32 16.96 8.94
C VAL A 96 -1.85 17.20 10.37
N GLY A 97 -2.76 17.57 11.27
CA GLY A 97 -2.55 17.69 12.71
C GLY A 97 -3.60 16.92 13.51
N SER A 98 -3.86 17.35 14.74
CA SER A 98 -4.75 16.66 15.69
C SER A 98 -6.11 17.33 15.87
N ALA A 99 -6.36 18.46 15.20
CA ALA A 99 -7.67 19.12 15.28
C ALA A 99 -8.74 18.27 14.59
N GLU A 100 -9.94 18.28 15.16
CA GLU A 100 -11.10 17.64 14.55
C GLU A 100 -11.59 18.47 13.36
N LEU A 101 -11.86 17.80 12.25
CA LEU A 101 -12.42 18.44 11.07
C LEU A 101 -13.95 18.53 11.26
N PRO A 102 -14.59 19.71 11.09
CA PRO A 102 -16.04 19.87 11.22
C PRO A 102 -16.86 18.90 10.33
N GLU A 103 -18.17 18.78 10.57
CA GLU A 103 -18.99 17.93 9.72
C GLU A 103 -19.09 18.47 8.28
N ARG A 104 -19.61 17.65 7.35
CA ARG A 104 -19.78 18.08 5.96
C ARG A 104 -20.86 19.17 5.89
N GLY A 105 -20.57 20.25 5.18
CA GLY A 105 -21.47 21.41 5.07
C GLY A 105 -21.34 22.42 6.20
N GLU A 106 -20.58 22.10 7.27
CA GLU A 106 -20.21 23.08 8.29
C GLU A 106 -18.94 23.83 7.88
N PRO A 107 -18.92 25.18 7.99
CA PRO A 107 -17.74 25.96 7.67
C PRO A 107 -16.63 25.74 8.71
N LEU A 108 -15.38 25.89 8.28
CA LEU A 108 -14.26 25.97 9.21
C LEU A 108 -14.38 27.22 10.10
N SER A 109 -13.97 27.13 11.37
CA SER A 109 -13.87 28.32 12.21
C SER A 109 -12.83 29.29 11.64
N PRO A 110 -12.95 30.61 11.85
CA PRO A 110 -11.99 31.60 11.35
C PRO A 110 -10.55 31.30 11.79
N GLU A 111 -10.36 30.84 13.03
CA GLU A 111 -9.05 30.49 13.58
C GLU A 111 -8.46 29.24 12.91
N MET A 112 -9.29 28.24 12.64
CA MET A 112 -8.88 27.01 11.96
C MET A 112 -8.53 27.31 10.50
N LEU A 113 -9.35 28.08 9.80
CA LEU A 113 -9.08 28.49 8.42
C LEU A 113 -7.78 29.28 8.32
N ALA A 114 -7.52 30.20 9.24
CA ALA A 114 -6.26 30.95 9.30
C ALA A 114 -5.05 30.03 9.53
N ALA A 115 -5.15 29.06 10.44
CA ALA A 115 -4.10 28.07 10.68
C ALA A 115 -3.82 27.21 9.44
N VAL A 116 -4.88 26.79 8.76
CA VAL A 116 -4.80 26.04 7.50
C VAL A 116 -4.10 26.86 6.42
N GLU A 117 -4.51 28.11 6.20
CA GLU A 117 -3.92 29.00 5.20
C GLU A 117 -2.44 29.28 5.50
N GLU A 118 -2.08 29.48 6.77
CA GLU A 118 -0.69 29.63 7.21
C GLU A 118 0.16 28.38 6.88
N HIS A 119 -0.36 27.19 7.19
CA HIS A 119 0.33 25.94 6.90
C HIS A 119 0.49 25.67 5.40
N LEU A 120 -0.54 25.96 4.61
CA LEU A 120 -0.49 25.84 3.15
C LEU A 120 0.51 26.84 2.53
N LEU A 121 0.60 28.06 3.08
CA LEU A 121 1.56 29.06 2.64
C LEU A 121 2.99 28.63 2.95
N LEU A 122 3.25 28.12 4.15
CA LEU A 122 4.55 27.58 4.56
C LEU A 122 4.99 26.41 3.65
N ASN A 123 4.04 25.57 3.24
CA ASN A 123 4.26 24.43 2.36
C ASN A 123 4.05 24.73 0.87
N ARG A 124 4.03 26.01 0.46
CA ARG A 124 3.81 26.36 -0.96
C ARG A 124 4.78 25.68 -1.92
N PRO A 125 6.10 25.64 -1.69
CA PRO A 125 7.04 24.95 -2.58
C PRO A 125 6.80 23.44 -2.67
N PHE A 126 6.28 22.83 -1.60
CA PHE A 126 5.87 21.43 -1.57
C PHE A 126 4.64 21.22 -2.46
N LEU A 127 3.58 22.00 -2.25
CA LEU A 127 2.34 21.92 -3.03
C LEU A 127 2.57 22.16 -4.53
N ASP A 128 3.37 23.17 -4.89
CA ASP A 128 3.70 23.45 -6.29
C ASP A 128 4.38 22.24 -6.97
N SER A 129 5.28 21.56 -6.25
CA SER A 129 5.94 20.36 -6.74
C SER A 129 4.96 19.18 -6.87
N LEU A 130 3.95 19.07 -5.98
CA LEU A 130 2.90 18.05 -6.11
C LEU A 130 2.04 18.29 -7.36
N TYR A 131 1.66 19.55 -7.63
CA TYR A 131 0.91 19.91 -8.83
C TYR A 131 1.71 19.69 -10.11
N GLU A 132 3.00 20.01 -10.10
CA GLU A 132 3.92 19.71 -11.21
C GLU A 132 3.99 18.20 -11.47
N ALA A 133 4.23 17.41 -10.43
CA ALA A 133 4.31 15.95 -10.53
C ALA A 133 2.99 15.31 -11.00
N ALA A 134 1.86 15.82 -10.52
CA ALA A 134 0.52 15.34 -10.91
C ALA A 134 0.21 15.56 -12.40
N ALA A 135 0.87 16.52 -13.06
CA ALA A 135 0.71 16.79 -14.48
C ALA A 135 1.65 15.94 -15.37
N MET A 136 2.58 15.18 -14.78
CA MET A 136 3.52 14.36 -15.53
C MET A 136 2.90 13.02 -15.95
N PRO A 137 3.26 12.49 -17.14
CA PRO A 137 2.62 11.31 -17.71
C PRO A 137 3.06 10.00 -17.04
N THR A 138 4.25 9.97 -16.44
CA THR A 138 4.86 8.75 -15.89
C THR A 138 5.36 8.98 -14.49
N CYS A 139 4.97 8.12 -13.56
CA CYS A 139 5.48 8.08 -12.21
C CYS A 139 5.75 6.64 -11.82
N GLN A 140 6.97 6.37 -11.36
CA GLN A 140 7.32 5.04 -10.87
C GLN A 140 8.45 5.16 -9.85
N PHE A 141 8.15 4.80 -8.60
CA PHE A 141 9.14 4.82 -7.52
C PHE A 141 10.06 3.59 -7.63
N PRO A 142 11.36 3.75 -7.37
CA PRO A 142 12.28 2.62 -7.35
C PRO A 142 11.94 1.68 -6.19
N ILE A 143 11.77 0.40 -6.49
CA ILE A 143 11.51 -0.65 -5.51
C ILE A 143 12.59 -1.71 -5.65
N ASP A 144 13.27 -2.03 -4.55
CA ASP A 144 14.17 -3.17 -4.51
C ASP A 144 13.37 -4.47 -4.35
N VAL A 145 13.00 -5.07 -5.49
CA VAL A 145 12.25 -6.33 -5.53
C VAL A 145 13.03 -7.49 -4.91
N MET A 146 14.36 -7.41 -4.85
CA MET A 146 15.20 -8.49 -4.32
C MET A 146 15.14 -8.58 -2.79
N SER A 147 14.84 -7.47 -2.11
CA SER A 147 14.65 -7.41 -0.65
C SER A 147 13.24 -7.78 -0.17
N LEU A 148 12.37 -8.28 -1.05
CA LEU A 148 11.09 -8.88 -0.64
C LEU A 148 11.29 -9.98 0.42
N PRO A 149 10.37 -10.12 1.41
CA PRO A 149 9.05 -9.49 1.49
C PRO A 149 9.02 -8.10 2.16
N ALA A 150 10.16 -7.55 2.60
CA ALA A 150 10.20 -6.30 3.38
C ALA A 150 11.11 -5.23 2.75
N PRO A 151 10.81 -4.78 1.51
CA PRO A 151 11.56 -3.70 0.88
C PRO A 151 11.30 -2.37 1.61
N SER A 152 12.27 -1.46 1.52
CA SER A 152 12.08 -0.09 1.99
C SER A 152 11.13 0.67 1.04
N LEU A 153 10.03 1.20 1.58
CA LEU A 153 8.98 1.91 0.81
C LEU A 153 8.63 3.26 1.47
N PRO A 154 9.61 4.16 1.68
CA PRO A 154 9.38 5.41 2.43
C PRO A 154 8.38 6.34 1.74
N HIS A 155 8.28 6.27 0.41
CA HIS A 155 7.39 7.10 -0.40
C HIS A 155 5.91 6.87 -0.07
N LEU A 156 5.51 5.67 0.36
CA LEU A 156 4.10 5.37 0.63
C LEU A 156 3.52 6.24 1.77
N ALA A 157 4.28 6.42 2.85
CA ALA A 157 3.85 7.28 3.96
C ALA A 157 3.83 8.76 3.53
N GLN A 158 4.83 9.18 2.73
CA GLN A 158 4.95 10.55 2.23
C GLN A 158 3.83 10.91 1.26
N LEU A 159 3.48 10.00 0.34
CA LEU A 159 2.35 10.14 -0.58
C LEU A 159 1.02 10.29 0.17
N ARG A 160 0.79 9.46 1.20
CA ARG A 160 -0.43 9.58 2.02
C ARG A 160 -0.52 10.94 2.73
N ASN A 161 0.60 11.47 3.23
CA ASN A 161 0.64 12.80 3.83
C ASN A 161 0.42 13.91 2.80
N ALA A 162 0.96 13.76 1.59
CA ALA A 162 0.73 14.67 0.47
C ALA A 162 -0.74 14.71 0.05
N ALA A 163 -1.43 13.55 0.00
CA ALA A 163 -2.85 13.49 -0.26
C ALA A 163 -3.68 14.28 0.77
N ARG A 164 -3.32 14.20 2.07
CA ARG A 164 -3.96 14.97 3.14
C ARG A 164 -3.72 16.47 3.00
N CYS A 165 -2.52 16.88 2.58
CA CYS A 165 -2.23 18.30 2.31
C CYS A 165 -3.03 18.84 1.11
N LEU A 166 -3.17 18.05 0.04
CA LEU A 166 -4.02 18.42 -1.11
C LEU A 166 -5.50 18.48 -0.73
N GLN A 167 -5.97 17.56 0.12
CA GLN A 167 -7.32 17.64 0.69
C GLN A 167 -7.53 18.93 1.48
N LEU A 168 -6.52 19.34 2.27
CA LEU A 168 -6.56 20.58 3.04
C LEU A 168 -6.58 21.82 2.13
N ASP A 169 -5.79 21.83 1.05
CA ASP A 169 -5.80 22.90 0.04
C ASP A 169 -7.15 22.99 -0.68
N ALA A 170 -7.78 21.85 -0.98
CA ALA A 170 -9.11 21.80 -1.58
C ALA A 170 -10.17 22.44 -0.68
N ILE A 171 -10.18 22.09 0.61
CA ILE A 171 -11.12 22.63 1.60
C ILE A 171 -10.91 24.14 1.77
N ALA A 172 -9.66 24.58 1.95
CA ALA A 172 -9.35 26.01 2.12
C ALA A 172 -9.77 26.83 0.89
N ALA A 173 -9.57 26.29 -0.32
CA ALA A 173 -10.03 26.91 -1.55
C ALA A 173 -11.56 26.99 -1.63
N ALA A 174 -12.28 25.96 -1.19
CA ALA A 174 -13.74 25.95 -1.15
C ALA A 174 -14.31 27.00 -0.18
N GLU A 175 -13.74 27.14 1.03
CA GLU A 175 -14.08 28.17 2.02
C GLU A 175 -13.93 29.60 1.46
N ARG A 176 -13.01 29.79 0.50
CA ARG A 176 -12.80 31.06 -0.20
C ARG A 176 -13.55 31.18 -1.53
N HIS A 177 -14.47 30.25 -1.82
CA HIS A 177 -15.22 30.16 -3.08
C HIS A 177 -14.34 30.05 -4.35
N GLN A 178 -13.11 29.55 -4.23
CA GLN A 178 -12.14 29.37 -5.32
C GLN A 178 -12.30 28.00 -5.99
N ARG A 179 -13.43 27.80 -6.69
CA ARG A 179 -13.85 26.49 -7.23
C ARG A 179 -12.79 25.82 -8.10
N GLN A 180 -12.10 26.57 -8.96
CA GLN A 180 -11.08 26.01 -9.87
C GLN A 180 -9.87 25.48 -9.09
N ARG A 181 -9.44 26.19 -8.05
CA ARG A 181 -8.34 25.75 -7.19
C ARG A 181 -8.74 24.51 -6.40
N ALA A 182 -9.95 24.50 -5.85
CA ALA A 182 -10.45 23.37 -5.09
C ALA A 182 -10.55 22.10 -5.96
N ALA A 183 -11.09 22.21 -7.17
CA ALA A 183 -11.11 21.12 -8.14
C ALA A 183 -9.71 20.65 -8.54
N GLY A 184 -8.78 21.59 -8.77
CA GLY A 184 -7.38 21.27 -9.08
C GLY A 184 -6.70 20.47 -7.97
N ALA A 185 -6.92 20.84 -6.71
CA ALA A 185 -6.39 20.13 -5.55
C ALA A 185 -6.93 18.69 -5.43
N VAL A 186 -8.24 18.50 -5.64
CA VAL A 186 -8.86 17.17 -5.65
C VAL A 186 -8.31 16.30 -6.78
N LEU A 187 -8.20 16.85 -8.01
CA LEU A 187 -7.65 16.14 -9.15
C LEU A 187 -6.19 15.75 -8.94
N ALA A 188 -5.39 16.64 -8.35
CA ALA A 188 -4.00 16.34 -7.98
C ALA A 188 -3.94 15.20 -6.94
N GLY A 189 -4.91 15.13 -6.02
CA GLY A 189 -5.03 14.03 -5.05
C GLY A 189 -5.26 12.67 -5.73
N PHE A 190 -6.13 12.62 -6.74
CA PHE A 190 -6.33 11.40 -7.54
C PHE A 190 -5.09 11.05 -8.38
N ALA A 191 -4.44 12.03 -9.01
CA ALA A 191 -3.21 11.81 -9.76
C ALA A 191 -2.08 11.24 -8.87
N LEU A 192 -2.00 11.71 -7.62
CA LEU A 192 -1.06 11.20 -6.63
C LEU A 192 -1.35 9.74 -6.26
N ALA A 193 -2.61 9.31 -6.27
CA ALA A 193 -2.96 7.91 -6.09
C ALA A 193 -2.59 7.05 -7.30
N GLU A 194 -2.71 7.58 -8.51
CA GLU A 194 -2.27 6.91 -9.74
C GLU A 194 -0.73 6.75 -9.82
N ALA A 195 0.03 7.56 -9.08
CA ALA A 195 1.49 7.50 -9.03
C ALA A 195 2.08 6.13 -8.59
N VAL A 196 1.27 5.30 -7.92
CA VAL A 196 1.65 3.94 -7.47
C VAL A 196 0.77 2.85 -8.08
N ALA A 197 -0.06 3.18 -9.08
CA ALA A 197 -1.01 2.23 -9.67
C ALA A 197 -0.32 1.00 -10.28
N THR A 198 0.88 1.17 -10.82
CA THR A 198 1.68 0.10 -11.44
C THR A 198 2.55 -0.66 -10.45
N GLU A 199 2.60 -0.26 -9.16
CA GLU A 199 3.40 -0.95 -8.16
C GLU A 199 2.83 -2.35 -7.86
N PRO A 200 3.66 -3.42 -7.94
CA PRO A 200 3.18 -4.80 -7.81
C PRO A 200 2.90 -5.23 -6.35
N LEU A 201 3.05 -4.33 -5.38
CA LEU A 201 2.99 -4.68 -3.96
C LEU A 201 1.59 -4.38 -3.39
N LEU A 202 1.06 -5.34 -2.62
CA LEU A 202 -0.25 -5.19 -1.97
C LEU A 202 -0.32 -3.94 -1.08
N ILE A 203 0.74 -3.65 -0.32
CA ILE A 203 0.79 -2.46 0.54
C ILE A 203 0.69 -1.16 -0.26
N SER A 204 1.30 -1.09 -1.45
CA SER A 204 1.19 0.07 -2.35
C SER A 204 -0.25 0.28 -2.81
N GLN A 205 -0.96 -0.80 -3.16
CA GLN A 205 -2.36 -0.73 -3.57
C GLN A 205 -3.30 -0.37 -2.40
N LEU A 206 -3.01 -0.83 -1.17
CA LEU A 206 -3.76 -0.40 0.02
C LEU A 206 -3.59 1.10 0.28
N VAL A 207 -2.37 1.62 0.12
CA VAL A 207 -2.11 3.06 0.25
C VAL A 207 -2.79 3.83 -0.88
N ARG A 208 -2.79 3.31 -2.12
CA ARG A 208 -3.56 3.88 -3.24
C ARG A 208 -5.05 4.00 -2.93
N ILE A 209 -5.68 2.96 -2.39
CA ILE A 209 -7.08 2.99 -1.97
C ILE A 209 -7.30 4.07 -0.91
N ALA A 210 -6.42 4.17 0.09
CA ALA A 210 -6.53 5.20 1.12
C ALA A 210 -6.42 6.62 0.55
N MET A 211 -5.51 6.85 -0.41
CA MET A 211 -5.36 8.15 -1.08
C MET A 211 -6.58 8.51 -1.93
N ASN A 212 -7.16 7.55 -2.66
CA ASN A 212 -8.42 7.75 -3.36
C ASN A 212 -9.55 8.12 -2.39
N GLY A 213 -9.62 7.45 -1.23
CA GLY A 213 -10.59 7.80 -0.18
C GLY A 213 -10.41 9.21 0.36
N ILE A 214 -9.16 9.66 0.54
CA ILE A 214 -8.83 11.03 0.95
C ILE A 214 -9.28 12.05 -0.11
N ALA A 215 -9.01 11.78 -1.39
CA ALA A 215 -9.43 12.65 -2.49
C ALA A 215 -10.96 12.75 -2.60
N VAL A 216 -11.68 11.63 -2.47
CA VAL A 216 -13.15 11.60 -2.42
C VAL A 216 -13.67 12.41 -1.23
N ALA A 217 -13.10 12.22 -0.05
CA ALA A 217 -13.50 12.98 1.15
C ALA A 217 -13.25 14.49 0.99
N GLY A 218 -12.24 14.89 0.22
CA GLY A 218 -12.02 16.28 -0.20
C GLY A 218 -13.12 16.76 -1.15
N LEU A 219 -13.42 15.99 -2.19
CA LEU A 219 -14.45 16.33 -3.18
C LEU A 219 -15.83 16.52 -2.54
N GLU A 220 -16.21 15.69 -1.58
CA GLU A 220 -17.51 15.77 -0.90
C GLU A 220 -17.68 17.03 -0.02
N ARG A 221 -16.61 17.80 0.18
CA ARG A 221 -16.58 19.04 0.96
C ARG A 221 -16.43 20.30 0.11
N VAL A 222 -16.15 20.16 -1.19
CA VAL A 222 -15.90 21.27 -2.14
C VAL A 222 -17.17 21.62 -2.91
#